data_AF-A0A7R8VIJ9-F1
#
_entry.id   AF-A0A7R8VIJ9-F1
#
_cell.length_a   1.000
_cell.length_b   1.000
_cell.length_c   1.000
_cell.angle_alpha   90.00
_cell.angle_beta   90.00
_cell.angle_gamma   90.00
#
_symmetry.space_group_name_H-M   'P 1'
#
loop_
_entity.id
_entity.type
_entity.pdbx_description
1 polymer ?
#
loop_
_entity_poly.entity_id
_entity_poly.type
_entity_poly.pdbx_seq_one_letter_code
_entity_poly.pdbx_strand_id
1 'polypeptide(L)'
;MFLQIIWFSVGIRNLVCVLGIICMFLGHPSCLQFTANMIISVRKYRWQCIECKCCSICGTSDNDDQLLFCDDCDRGYHMYCLSPPLPTPPEGSWSCRLCLVEFHSK
;
A
#
# COMPACT_ATOMS: atom_id res chain seq x y z
N MET A 1 -14.48 -22.30 10.12
CA MET A 1 -15.70 -21.67 10.66
C MET A 1 -15.52 -20.17 10.52
N PHE A 2 -16.14 -19.65 9.46
CA PHE A 2 -16.07 -18.26 9.02
C PHE A 2 -16.72 -17.36 10.07
N LEU A 3 -16.01 -16.36 10.58
CA LEU A 3 -16.63 -15.25 11.31
C LEU A 3 -16.67 -14.03 10.38
N GLN A 4 -17.75 -13.97 9.62
CA GLN A 4 -18.43 -12.71 9.30
C GLN A 4 -18.88 -12.04 10.60
N ILE A 5 -19.06 -10.72 10.54
CA ILE A 5 -19.43 -9.71 11.57
C ILE A 5 -18.24 -8.74 11.62
N ILE A 6 -18.28 -7.51 11.08
CA ILE A 6 -19.32 -6.49 11.22
C ILE A 6 -19.35 -5.62 9.95
N TRP A 7 -20.35 -5.83 9.09
CA TRP A 7 -21.00 -4.71 8.42
C TRP A 7 -22.21 -4.39 9.28
N PHE A 8 -22.27 -3.24 9.96
CA PHE A 8 -23.49 -2.47 10.24
C PHE A 8 -23.17 -1.20 11.07
N SER A 9 -23.44 -0.05 10.45
CA SER A 9 -24.07 1.12 11.05
C SER A 9 -23.40 1.86 12.22
N VAL A 10 -22.40 2.68 11.90
CA VAL A 10 -22.39 4.09 12.38
C VAL A 10 -22.16 4.96 11.15
N GLY A 11 -23.06 5.92 10.92
CA GLY A 11 -23.07 6.77 9.74
C GLY A 11 -21.85 7.68 9.66
N ILE A 12 -20.79 7.23 8.99
CA ILE A 12 -19.70 8.09 8.56
C ILE A 12 -19.35 7.72 7.12
N ARG A 13 -20.02 8.43 6.21
CA ARG A 13 -19.67 8.43 4.79
C ARG A 13 -18.18 8.79 4.70
N ASN A 14 -17.35 7.91 4.14
CA ASN A 14 -15.91 8.07 3.81
C ASN A 14 -14.85 7.45 4.73
N LEU A 15 -15.17 6.64 5.76
CA LEU A 15 -14.13 5.81 6.40
C LEU A 15 -13.77 4.62 5.51
N VAL A 16 -12.63 4.70 4.83
CA VAL A 16 -11.88 3.49 4.50
C VAL A 16 -11.08 3.16 5.74
N CYS A 17 -11.63 2.35 6.64
CA CYS A 17 -10.81 1.69 7.65
C CYS A 17 -9.90 0.71 6.92
N VAL A 18 -8.68 1.13 6.61
CA VAL A 18 -7.70 0.22 6.03
C VAL A 18 -7.14 -0.61 7.17
N LEU A 19 -7.70 -1.80 7.36
CA LEU A 19 -7.19 -2.75 8.35
C LEU A 19 -5.81 -3.21 7.89
N GLY A 20 -4.77 -2.78 8.61
CA GLY A 20 -3.54 -3.57 8.65
C GLY A 20 -3.91 -4.97 9.13
N ILE A 21 -3.60 -6.01 8.37
CA ILE A 21 -3.96 -7.38 8.78
C ILE A 21 -3.03 -7.86 9.91
N ILE A 22 -1.82 -7.32 9.93
CA ILE A 22 -0.77 -7.70 10.87
C ILE A 22 -0.93 -6.96 12.22
N CYS A 23 -1.40 -5.71 12.19
CA CYS A 23 -1.67 -4.93 13.40
C CYS A 23 -3.02 -4.21 13.29
N MET A 24 -3.72 -4.01 14.42
CA MET A 24 -4.98 -3.25 14.44
C MET A 24 -4.75 -1.74 14.30
N PHE A 25 -4.24 -1.34 13.14
CA PHE A 25 -4.11 0.06 12.76
C PHE A 25 -5.31 0.49 11.93
N LEU A 26 -5.91 1.62 12.30
CA LEU A 26 -6.97 2.29 11.54
C LEU A 26 -6.48 3.71 11.23
N GLY A 27 -6.56 4.12 9.96
CA GLY A 27 -6.19 5.46 9.54
C GLY A 27 -7.15 6.00 8.50
N HIS A 28 -7.54 7.27 8.62
CA HIS A 28 -8.29 7.95 7.57
C HIS A 28 -7.36 8.22 6.38
N PRO A 29 -7.83 8.05 5.12
CA PRO A 29 -7.01 8.36 3.96
C PRO A 29 -6.47 9.79 3.93
N SER A 30 -7.25 10.76 4.42
CA SER A 30 -6.81 12.16 4.54
C SER A 30 -5.72 12.35 5.59
N CYS A 31 -5.77 11.65 6.72
CA CYS A 31 -4.74 11.70 7.76
C CYS A 31 -3.44 11.02 7.30
N LEU A 32 -3.55 9.98 6.47
CA LEU A 32 -2.41 9.29 5.86
C LEU A 32 -1.90 9.98 4.59
N GLN A 33 -2.48 11.13 4.22
CA GLN A 33 -2.12 11.90 3.02
C GLN A 33 -2.21 11.08 1.72
N PHE A 34 -3.20 10.19 1.62
CA PHE A 34 -3.36 9.35 0.45
C PHE A 34 -3.83 10.14 -0.78
N THR A 35 -3.18 9.87 -1.90
CA THR A 35 -3.58 10.36 -3.23
C THR A 35 -4.86 9.67 -3.70
N ALA A 36 -5.52 10.22 -4.73
CA ALA A 36 -6.72 9.62 -5.32
C ALA A 36 -6.45 8.19 -5.84
N ASN A 37 -5.31 7.98 -6.52
CA ASN A 37 -4.88 6.68 -7.02
C ASN A 37 -4.68 5.69 -5.86
N MET A 38 -4.04 6.14 -4.79
CA MET A 38 -3.80 5.32 -3.61
C MET A 38 -5.12 4.89 -2.93
N ILE A 39 -6.09 5.81 -2.78
CA ILE A 39 -7.42 5.48 -2.24
C ILE A 39 -8.14 4.41 -3.08
N ILE A 40 -8.03 4.49 -4.40
CA ILE A 40 -8.59 3.50 -5.32
C ILE A 40 -7.87 2.16 -5.15
N SER A 41 -6.54 2.18 -5.07
CA SER A 41 -5.69 1.00 -4.99
C SER A 41 -5.83 0.24 -3.67
N VAL A 42 -5.75 0.91 -2.51
CA VAL A 42 -5.76 0.26 -1.19
C VAL A 42 -7.09 -0.42 -0.86
N ARG A 43 -8.16 -0.09 -1.58
CA ARG A 43 -9.45 -0.79 -1.51
C ARG A 43 -9.46 -2.11 -2.28
N LYS A 44 -8.55 -2.31 -3.24
CA LYS A 44 -8.50 -3.49 -4.11
C LYS A 44 -7.72 -4.65 -3.51
N TYR A 45 -6.88 -4.41 -2.51
CA TYR A 45 -6.03 -5.43 -1.92
C TYR A 45 -5.83 -5.21 -0.42
N ARG A 46 -5.16 -6.18 0.20
CA ARG A 46 -4.83 -6.18 1.63
C ARG A 46 -3.67 -5.23 1.91
N TRP A 47 -3.99 -3.96 2.14
CA TRP A 47 -3.00 -2.96 2.53
C TRP A 47 -2.39 -3.24 3.91
N GLN A 48 -1.15 -2.81 4.08
CA GLN A 48 -0.37 -2.92 5.32
C GLN A 48 0.05 -1.51 5.74
N CYS A 49 0.09 -1.22 7.04
CA CYS A 49 0.63 0.05 7.54
C CYS A 49 2.15 0.13 7.33
N ILE A 50 2.74 1.31 7.60
CA ILE A 50 4.17 1.56 7.45
C ILE A 50 5.05 0.54 8.22
N GLU A 51 4.69 0.25 9.47
CA GLU A 51 5.42 -0.69 10.35
C GLU A 51 5.26 -2.15 9.93
N CYS A 52 4.25 -2.48 9.13
CA CYS A 52 3.92 -3.86 8.73
C CYS A 52 4.16 -4.09 7.24
N LYS A 53 4.80 -3.15 6.54
CA LYS A 53 4.96 -3.22 5.10
C LYS A 53 5.94 -4.33 4.75
N CYS A 54 5.51 -5.22 3.85
CA CYS A 54 6.38 -6.23 3.26
C CYS A 54 6.64 -5.90 1.79
N CYS A 55 7.77 -6.37 1.27
CA CYS A 55 7.99 -6.37 -0.17
C CYS A 55 7.00 -7.29 -0.86
N SER A 56 6.35 -6.80 -1.92
CA SER A 56 5.36 -7.54 -2.69
C SER A 56 5.95 -8.64 -3.57
N ILE A 57 7.29 -8.76 -3.63
CA ILE A 57 8.02 -9.75 -4.43
C ILE A 57 8.56 -10.87 -3.52
N CYS A 58 9.33 -10.54 -2.48
CA CYS A 58 9.92 -11.54 -1.58
C CYS A 58 9.10 -11.82 -0.32
N GLY A 59 8.14 -10.96 0.03
CA GLY A 59 7.27 -11.13 1.19
C GLY A 59 7.87 -10.75 2.55
N THR A 60 9.13 -10.30 2.60
CA THR A 60 9.80 -9.91 3.86
C THR A 60 9.71 -8.40 4.11
N SER A 61 9.87 -8.01 5.38
CA SER A 61 10.00 -6.62 5.84
C SER A 61 11.44 -6.27 6.26
N ASP A 62 12.39 -7.17 6.04
CA ASP A 62 13.82 -6.94 6.34
C ASP A 62 14.39 -5.85 5.43
N ASN A 63 15.50 -5.19 5.78
CA ASN A 63 16.13 -4.14 4.95
C ASN A 63 15.11 -3.04 4.55
N ASP A 64 14.43 -2.49 5.56
CA ASP A 64 13.41 -1.44 5.43
C ASP A 64 13.97 -0.16 4.82
N ASP A 65 15.25 0.14 5.05
CA ASP A 65 16.02 1.21 4.40
C ASP A 65 16.03 1.11 2.86
N GLN A 66 15.84 -0.09 2.33
CA GLN A 66 15.79 -0.36 0.89
C GLN A 66 14.38 -0.67 0.38
N LEU A 67 13.35 -0.53 1.22
CA LEU A 67 11.97 -0.82 0.88
C LEU A 67 11.25 0.44 0.37
N LEU A 68 11.02 0.51 -0.94
CA LEU A 68 10.28 1.60 -1.58
C LEU A 68 8.78 1.41 -1.44
N PHE A 69 8.05 2.50 -1.23
CA PHE A 69 6.59 2.52 -1.31
C PHE A 69 6.15 3.16 -2.63
N CYS A 70 5.19 2.53 -3.29
CA CYS A 70 4.63 3.07 -4.53
C CYS A 70 3.65 4.22 -4.24
N ASP A 71 3.82 5.38 -4.85
CA ASP A 71 2.99 6.58 -4.59
C ASP A 71 1.52 6.46 -5.07
N ASP A 72 1.25 5.49 -5.95
CA ASP A 72 -0.09 5.22 -6.48
C ASP A 72 -0.84 4.09 -5.78
N CYS A 73 -0.16 3.26 -4.98
CA CYS A 73 -0.84 2.16 -4.30
C CYS A 73 -0.41 1.88 -2.87
N ASP A 74 0.75 2.35 -2.42
CA ASP A 74 1.35 2.05 -1.12
C ASP A 74 1.87 0.60 -0.98
N ARG A 75 2.09 -0.14 -2.07
CA ARG A 75 2.79 -1.43 -2.00
C ARG A 75 4.28 -1.22 -1.77
N GLY A 76 4.85 -2.07 -0.91
CA GLY A 76 6.29 -2.12 -0.65
C GLY A 76 7.04 -2.95 -1.69
N TYR A 77 8.22 -2.50 -2.09
CA TYR A 77 9.14 -3.22 -2.96
C TYR A 77 10.59 -2.93 -2.57
N HIS A 78 11.39 -3.95 -2.28
CA HIS A 78 12.82 -3.73 -2.15
C HIS A 78 13.41 -3.31 -3.48
N MET A 79 14.30 -2.32 -3.44
CA MET A 79 15.03 -1.84 -4.62
C MET A 79 15.74 -2.97 -5.37
N TYR A 80 16.32 -3.93 -4.63
CA TYR A 80 17.01 -5.09 -5.19
C TYR A 80 16.08 -6.21 -5.68
N CYS A 81 14.82 -6.23 -5.26
CA CYS A 81 13.83 -7.20 -5.75
C CYS A 81 13.20 -6.78 -7.08
N LEU A 82 13.35 -5.51 -7.48
CA LEU A 82 12.83 -5.00 -8.74
C LEU A 82 13.60 -5.60 -9.94
N SER A 83 12.98 -5.57 -11.12
CA SER A 83 13.58 -5.99 -12.38
C SER A 83 13.35 -4.92 -13.46
N PRO A 84 14.38 -4.11 -13.80
CA PRO A 84 15.74 -4.13 -13.25
C PRO A 84 15.83 -3.66 -11.78
N PRO A 85 16.84 -4.11 -11.01
CA PRO A 85 17.10 -3.59 -9.66
C PRO A 85 17.44 -2.10 -9.68
N LEU A 86 17.05 -1.38 -8.64
CA LEU A 86 17.44 0.02 -8.46
C LEU A 86 18.64 0.12 -7.51
N PRO A 87 19.71 0.85 -7.88
CA PRO A 87 20.88 1.01 -7.01
C PRO A 87 20.67 2.04 -5.90
N THR A 88 19.77 3.00 -6.10
CA THR A 88 19.46 4.08 -5.16
C THR A 88 17.97 4.41 -5.23
N PRO A 89 17.39 5.00 -4.16
CA PRO A 89 16.02 5.48 -4.21
C PRO A 89 15.84 6.48 -5.36
N PRO A 90 14.71 6.42 -6.09
CA PRO A 90 14.43 7.34 -7.19
C PRO A 90 14.22 8.76 -6.68
N GLU A 91 14.58 9.75 -7.49
CA GLU A 91 14.25 11.15 -7.22
C GLU A 91 12.78 11.43 -7.54
N GLY A 92 12.07 12.04 -6.58
CA GLY A 92 10.64 12.36 -6.74
C GLY A 92 9.72 11.16 -6.56
N SER A 93 8.61 11.16 -7.30
CA SER A 93 7.57 10.13 -7.17
C SER A 93 7.94 8.84 -7.91
N TRP A 94 7.65 7.70 -7.30
CA TRP A 94 7.86 6.39 -7.89
C TRP A 94 6.59 5.52 -7.90
N SER A 95 6.31 4.95 -9.07
CA SER A 95 5.17 4.06 -9.29
C SER A 95 5.66 2.66 -9.63
N CYS A 96 5.12 1.64 -8.95
CA CYS A 96 5.42 0.25 -9.26
C CYS A 96 4.89 -0.14 -10.65
N ARG A 97 5.42 -1.24 -11.21
CA ARG A 97 5.02 -1.73 -12.54
C ARG A 97 3.50 -1.90 -12.70
N LEU A 98 2.80 -2.35 -11.65
CA LEU A 98 1.34 -2.51 -11.70
C LEU A 98 0.64 -1.17 -11.92
N CYS A 99 1.04 -0.14 -11.17
CA CYS A 99 0.46 1.20 -11.28
C CYS A 99 0.86 1.90 -12.58
N LEU A 100 2.07 1.65 -13.10
CA LEU A 100 2.46 2.15 -14.42
C LEU A 100 1.52 1.63 -15.53
N VAL A 101 1.10 0.37 -15.44
CA VAL A 101 0.13 -0.20 -16.37
C VAL A 101 -1.28 0.35 -16.11
N GLU A 102 -1.68 0.49 -14.85
CA GLU A 102 -3.05 0.85 -14.48
C GLU A 102 -3.40 2.33 -14.63
N PHE A 103 -2.47 3.23 -14.26
CA PHE A 103 -2.72 4.68 -14.18
C PHE A 103 -1.91 5.50 -15.18
N HIS A 104 -0.81 4.94 -15.72
CA HIS A 104 0.12 5.68 -16.58
C HIS A 104 0.23 5.12 -18.00
N SER A 105 -0.55 4.09 -18.34
CA SER A 105 -0.69 3.63 -19.73
C SER A 105 -1.72 4.49 -20.45
N LYS A 106 -1.29 5.14 -21.52
CA LYS A 106 -2.14 5.99 -22.36
C LYS A 106 -3.15 5.17 -23.16
#